data_AF-A0A959PR52-F1
#
_entry.id   AF-A0A959PR52-F1
#
_cell.length_a   1.000
_cell.length_b   1.000
_cell.length_c   1.000
_cell.angle_alpha   90.00
_cell.angle_beta   90.00
_cell.angle_gamma   90.00
#
_symmetry.space_group_name_H-M   'P 1'
#
loop_
_entity.id
_entity.type
_entity.pdbx_description
1 polymer ?
#
loop_
_entity_poly.entity_id
_entity_poly.type
_entity_poly.pdbx_seq_one_letter_code
_entity_poly.pdbx_strand_id
1 'polypeptide(L)'
;LGYLGDRAAINLQQSSQINLLLSWATRQSSGILTSKLYQYLAAQRPILALVEGHDDDELAYFVGVVNGGLCSYSTDPGRSDHLDQWLLDQYRQWKALGKVPHHTNAHELQKYSWNQLVNTWLNP
;
A
#
# COMPACT_ATOMS: atom_id res chain seq x y z
N LEU A 1 -1.74 -1.19 -21.15
CA LEU A 1 -3.17 -0.78 -21.20
C LEU A 1 -3.16 0.74 -21.17
N GLY A 2 -3.75 1.43 -22.15
CA GLY A 2 -3.82 2.90 -22.17
C GLY A 2 -4.67 3.46 -21.04
N TYR A 3 -5.38 4.57 -21.27
CA TYR A 3 -6.33 5.09 -20.27
C TYR A 3 -7.46 4.08 -20.01
N LEU A 4 -7.68 3.74 -18.74
CA LEU A 4 -8.79 2.92 -18.26
C LEU A 4 -9.64 3.78 -17.33
N GLY A 5 -10.97 3.74 -17.50
CA GLY A 5 -11.87 4.40 -16.55
C GLY A 5 -11.79 3.78 -15.16
N ASP A 6 -12.14 4.56 -14.13
CA ASP A 6 -11.92 4.22 -12.71
C ASP A 6 -12.43 2.82 -12.31
N ARG A 7 -13.63 2.44 -12.77
CA ARG A 7 -14.21 1.11 -12.46
C ARG A 7 -13.40 -0.04 -13.06
N ALA A 8 -12.92 0.12 -14.29
CA ALA A 8 -12.09 -0.90 -14.94
C ALA A 8 -10.72 -0.99 -14.27
N ALA A 9 -10.16 0.15 -13.88
CA ALA A 9 -8.90 0.20 -13.14
C ALA A 9 -9.01 -0.49 -11.76
N ILE A 10 -10.11 -0.27 -11.02
CA ILE A 10 -10.37 -0.92 -9.72
C ILE A 10 -10.52 -2.43 -9.90
N ASN A 11 -11.31 -2.90 -10.86
CA ASN A 11 -11.47 -4.33 -11.11
C ASN A 11 -10.13 -5.01 -11.44
N LEU A 12 -9.30 -4.35 -12.25
CA LEU A 12 -7.97 -4.85 -12.58
C LEU A 12 -7.08 -4.95 -11.32
N GLN A 13 -7.10 -3.91 -10.48
CA GLN A 13 -6.36 -3.89 -9.21
C GLN A 13 -6.84 -4.98 -8.25
N GLN A 14 -8.15 -5.24 -8.18
CA GLN A 14 -8.74 -6.31 -7.37
C GLN A 14 -8.42 -7.72 -7.89
N SER A 15 -8.22 -7.87 -9.21
CA SER A 15 -7.83 -9.13 -9.82
C SER A 15 -6.33 -9.45 -9.66
N SER A 16 -5.52 -8.44 -9.33
CA SER A 16 -4.07 -8.58 -9.14
C SER A 16 -3.76 -9.30 -7.83
N GLN A 17 -2.59 -9.94 -7.76
CA GLN A 17 -2.11 -10.57 -6.52
C GLN A 17 -1.45 -9.55 -5.60
N ILE A 18 -0.74 -8.59 -6.18
CA ILE A 18 -0.01 -7.50 -5.52
C ILE A 18 -0.22 -6.23 -6.38
N ASN A 19 -0.45 -5.09 -5.75
CA ASN A 19 -0.48 -3.80 -6.43
C ASN A 19 0.88 -3.08 -6.25
N LEU A 20 1.49 -2.64 -7.35
CA LEU A 20 2.75 -1.90 -7.32
C LEU A 20 2.48 -0.39 -7.21
N LEU A 21 3.07 0.24 -6.21
CA LEU A 21 3.10 1.68 -6.02
C LEU A 21 4.55 2.17 -6.17
N LEU A 22 4.78 3.08 -7.11
CA LEU A 22 6.07 3.77 -7.24
C LEU A 22 5.92 5.14 -6.63
N SER A 23 6.77 5.48 -5.66
CA SER A 23 6.72 6.74 -4.94
C SER A 23 8.10 7.33 -4.75
N TRP A 24 8.12 8.58 -4.30
CA TRP A 24 9.32 9.27 -3.86
C TRP A 24 8.99 10.06 -2.59
N ALA A 25 9.96 10.20 -1.70
CA ALA A 25 9.82 11.00 -0.49
C ALA A 25 11.12 11.74 -0.17
N THR A 26 11.00 12.95 0.34
CA THR A 26 12.13 13.75 0.83
C THR A 26 11.86 14.19 2.26
N ARG A 27 12.89 14.63 2.98
CA ARG A 27 12.72 15.17 4.34
C ARG A 27 11.72 16.33 4.42
N GLN A 28 11.59 17.10 3.33
CA GLN A 28 10.68 18.26 3.25
C GLN A 28 9.31 17.90 2.65
N SER A 29 9.13 16.67 2.17
CA SER A 29 7.92 16.24 1.45
C SER A 29 7.58 14.77 1.75
N SER A 30 7.62 14.41 3.03
CA SER A 30 7.07 13.15 3.56
C SER A 30 5.58 13.34 3.90
N GLY A 31 4.80 12.26 3.90
CA GLY A 31 3.36 12.28 4.20
C GLY A 31 2.48 12.68 3.03
N ILE A 32 3.02 12.70 1.80
CA ILE A 32 2.19 12.92 0.60
C ILE A 32 1.50 11.60 0.24
N LEU A 33 0.32 11.39 0.81
CA LEU A 33 -0.52 10.25 0.49
C LEU A 33 -1.34 10.53 -0.78
N THR A 34 -0.94 9.90 -1.88
CA THR A 34 -1.63 10.08 -3.17
C THR A 34 -2.99 9.39 -3.18
N SER A 35 -3.91 9.88 -4.01
CA SER A 35 -5.21 9.22 -4.24
C SER A 35 -5.07 7.77 -4.73
N LYS A 36 -3.94 7.43 -5.35
CA LYS A 36 -3.63 6.07 -5.81
C LYS A 36 -3.48 5.08 -4.65
N LEU A 37 -2.87 5.51 -3.53
CA LEU A 37 -2.75 4.69 -2.32
C LEU A 37 -4.14 4.28 -1.83
N TYR A 38 -5.06 5.23 -1.70
CA TYR A 38 -6.43 4.95 -1.25
C TYR A 38 -7.20 4.04 -2.21
N GLN A 39 -7.02 4.17 -3.53
CA GLN A 39 -7.59 3.23 -4.50
C GLN A 39 -7.06 1.80 -4.28
N TYR A 40 -5.76 1.64 -4.02
CA TYR A 40 -5.17 0.33 -3.73
C TYR A 40 -5.62 -0.25 -2.40
N LEU A 41 -5.79 0.58 -1.37
CA LEU A 41 -6.39 0.17 -0.09
C LEU A 41 -7.81 -0.38 -0.32
N ALA A 42 -8.62 0.32 -1.13
CA ALA A 42 -9.97 -0.12 -1.50
C ALA A 42 -9.99 -1.38 -2.39
N ALA A 43 -8.93 -1.61 -3.16
CA ALA A 43 -8.78 -2.83 -3.95
C ALA A 43 -8.48 -4.08 -3.10
N GLN A 44 -8.18 -3.91 -1.80
CA GLN A 44 -7.95 -4.99 -0.84
C GLN A 44 -6.93 -6.02 -1.36
N ARG A 45 -5.78 -5.53 -1.82
CA ARG A 45 -4.62 -6.37 -2.18
C ARG A 45 -3.36 -5.83 -1.53
N PRO A 46 -2.38 -6.69 -1.22
CA PRO A 46 -1.11 -6.23 -0.69
C PRO A 46 -0.47 -5.25 -1.66
N ILE A 47 0.07 -4.17 -1.10
CA ILE A 47 0.74 -3.11 -1.83
C ILE A 47 2.24 -3.33 -1.68
N LEU A 48 2.94 -3.39 -2.80
CA LEU A 48 4.39 -3.24 -2.81
C LEU A 48 4.68 -1.79 -3.19
N ALA A 49 5.16 -1.00 -2.24
CA ALA A 49 5.61 0.37 -2.47
C ALA A 49 7.13 0.38 -2.65
N LEU A 50 7.60 0.83 -3.81
CA LEU A 50 9.01 1.13 -4.05
C LEU A 50 9.18 2.64 -3.91
N VAL A 51 9.98 3.07 -2.94
CA VAL A 51 10.12 4.47 -2.56
C VAL A 51 11.56 4.92 -2.76
N GLU A 52 11.74 5.92 -3.61
CA GLU A 52 13.02 6.60 -3.76
C GLU A 52 13.14 7.78 -2.79
N GLY A 53 14.30 7.95 -2.18
CA GLY A 53 14.56 8.99 -1.18
C GLY A 53 14.40 8.51 0.26
N HIS A 54 13.93 9.41 1.14
CA HIS A 54 13.90 9.19 2.58
C HIS A 54 12.69 8.35 3.02
N ASP A 55 12.77 7.83 4.24
CA ASP A 55 11.69 7.09 4.88
C ASP A 55 10.45 7.98 5.07
N ASP A 56 9.26 7.39 4.89
CA ASP A 56 7.96 8.03 5.07
C ASP A 56 7.11 7.19 6.03
N ASP A 57 7.05 7.62 7.30
CA ASP A 57 6.38 6.89 8.37
C ASP A 57 4.89 6.69 8.09
N GLU A 58 4.24 7.67 7.46
CA GLU A 58 2.81 7.61 7.17
C GLU A 58 2.53 6.61 6.05
N LEU A 59 3.30 6.65 4.97
CA LEU A 59 3.22 5.65 3.90
C LEU A 59 3.54 4.25 4.43
N ALA A 60 4.58 4.11 5.26
CA ALA A 60 4.95 2.84 5.88
C ALA A 60 3.82 2.28 6.75
N TYR A 61 3.14 3.14 7.52
CA TYR A 61 1.99 2.74 8.32
C TYR A 61 0.83 2.26 7.44
N PHE A 62 0.45 2.99 6.40
CA PHE A 62 -0.66 2.56 5.53
C PHE A 62 -0.35 1.29 4.76
N VAL A 63 0.86 1.16 4.20
CA VAL A 63 1.24 -0.01 3.43
C VAL A 63 1.48 -1.22 4.33
N GLY A 64 2.24 -1.06 5.41
CA GLY A 64 2.58 -2.18 6.31
C GLY A 64 1.45 -2.56 7.25
N VAL A 65 0.93 -1.61 8.03
CA VAL A 65 -0.02 -1.88 9.12
C VAL A 65 -1.46 -1.97 8.62
N VAL A 66 -1.88 -1.02 7.77
CA VAL A 66 -3.29 -0.97 7.31
C VAL A 66 -3.54 -2.00 6.21
N ASN A 67 -2.63 -2.14 5.25
CA ASN A 67 -2.82 -2.98 4.07
C ASN A 67 -2.23 -4.39 4.18
N GLY A 68 -1.14 -4.57 4.94
CA GLY A 68 -0.39 -5.83 5.00
C GLY A 68 0.60 -6.02 3.83
N GLY A 69 1.07 -4.92 3.25
CA GLY A 69 2.04 -4.87 2.16
C GLY A 69 3.48 -4.61 2.62
N LEU A 70 4.33 -4.16 1.71
CA LEU A 70 5.74 -3.81 1.95
C LEU A 70 6.08 -2.42 1.40
N CYS A 71 6.68 -1.56 2.23
CA CYS A 71 7.42 -0.38 1.77
C CYS A 71 8.91 -0.71 1.67
N SER A 72 9.48 -0.55 0.47
CA SER A 72 10.88 -0.78 0.15
C SER A 72 11.54 0.54 -0.21
N TYR A 73 12.39 1.04 0.69
CA TYR A 73 13.06 2.34 0.55
C TYR A 73 14.43 2.20 -0.09
N SER A 74 14.79 3.14 -0.96
CA SER A 74 16.12 3.21 -1.60
C SER A 74 17.28 3.38 -0.61
N THR A 75 16.98 3.92 0.58
CA THR A 75 17.91 4.18 1.68
C THR A 75 18.21 2.95 2.53
N ASP A 76 17.40 1.88 2.43
CA ASP A 76 17.59 0.64 3.18
C ASP A 76 18.79 -0.16 2.61
N PRO A 77 19.88 -0.37 3.37
CA PRO A 77 21.02 -1.17 2.92
C PRO A 77 20.65 -2.63 2.62
N GLY A 78 19.61 -3.16 3.27
CA GLY A 78 19.11 -4.53 3.09
C GLY A 78 17.97 -4.64 2.07
N ARG A 79 17.69 -3.57 1.31
CA ARG A 79 16.52 -3.46 0.42
C ARG A 79 16.31 -4.68 -0.47
N SER A 80 17.37 -5.16 -1.12
CA SER A 80 17.29 -6.28 -2.06
C SER A 80 16.85 -7.56 -1.36
N ASP A 81 17.51 -7.89 -0.24
CA ASP A 81 17.23 -9.11 0.51
C ASP A 81 15.81 -9.10 1.08
N HIS A 82 15.38 -7.97 1.65
CA HIS A 82 14.02 -7.80 2.18
C HIS A 82 12.96 -7.92 1.07
N LEU A 83 13.20 -7.31 -0.09
CA LEU A 83 12.30 -7.35 -1.23
C LEU A 83 12.19 -8.77 -1.80
N ASP A 84 13.33 -9.44 -2.00
CA ASP A 84 13.39 -10.81 -2.53
C ASP A 84 12.67 -11.78 -1.59
N GLN A 85 12.94 -11.66 -0.29
CA GLN A 85 12.29 -12.50 0.72
C GLN A 85 10.77 -12.29 0.74
N TRP A 86 10.32 -11.04 0.73
CA TRP A 86 8.88 -10.74 0.73
C TRP A 86 8.19 -11.26 -0.53
N LEU A 87 8.77 -11.03 -1.72
CA LEU A 87 8.24 -11.52 -2.99
C LEU A 87 8.19 -13.05 -3.04
N LEU A 88 9.23 -13.72 -2.54
CA LEU A 88 9.29 -15.16 -2.45
C LEU A 88 8.18 -15.71 -1.55
N ASP A 89 7.90 -15.05 -0.43
CA ASP A 89 6.82 -15.45 0.48
C ASP A 89 5.43 -15.20 -0.11
N GLN A 90 5.21 -14.10 -0.84
CA GLN A 90 3.96 -13.91 -1.58
C GLN A 90 3.78 -14.99 -2.67
N TYR A 91 4.85 -15.30 -3.40
CA TYR A 91 4.82 -16.34 -4.44
C TYR A 91 4.51 -17.72 -3.85
N ARG A 92 5.12 -18.08 -2.72
CA ARG A 92 4.83 -19.35 -2.01
C ARG A 92 3.38 -19.44 -1.59
N GLN A 93 2.82 -18.37 -1.02
CA GLN A 93 1.41 -18.31 -0.66
C GLN A 93 0.49 -18.47 -1.87
N TRP A 94 0.78 -17.75 -2.96
CA TRP A 94 0.04 -17.89 -4.21
C TRP A 94 0.11 -19.32 -4.75
N LYS A 95 1.28 -19.95 -4.74
CA LYS A 95 1.47 -21.32 -5.23
C LYS A 95 0.67 -22.34 -4.42
N ALA A 96 0.53 -22.14 -3.11
CA ALA A 96 -0.21 -23.02 -2.22
C ALA A 96 -1.74 -22.81 -2.28
N LEU A 97 -2.20 -21.55 -2.41
CA LEU A 97 -3.61 -21.18 -2.23
C LEU A 97 -4.30 -20.74 -3.53
N GLY A 98 -3.55 -20.61 -4.63
CA GLY A 98 -3.99 -20.00 -5.89
C GLY A 98 -4.16 -18.48 -5.83
N LYS A 99 -3.93 -17.86 -4.67
CA LYS A 99 -4.02 -16.41 -4.44
C LYS A 99 -3.10 -15.98 -3.31
N VAL A 100 -2.64 -14.74 -3.34
CA VAL A 100 -2.00 -14.07 -2.21
C VAL A 100 -3.09 -13.66 -1.22
N PRO A 101 -3.04 -14.14 0.04
CA PRO A 101 -3.89 -13.65 1.11
C PRO A 101 -3.66 -12.16 1.33
N HIS A 102 -4.75 -11.44 1.58
CA HIS A 102 -4.67 -10.05 2.01
C HIS A 102 -5.45 -9.91 3.30
N HIS A 103 -4.93 -9.07 4.19
CA HIS A 103 -5.62 -8.71 5.42
C HIS A 103 -5.52 -7.20 5.58
N THR A 104 -6.52 -6.50 5.07
CA THR A 104 -6.66 -5.07 5.37
C THR A 104 -7.19 -4.94 6.78
N ASN A 105 -6.47 -4.21 7.62
CA ASN A 105 -6.92 -3.91 8.97
C ASN A 105 -8.06 -2.88 8.90
N ALA A 106 -9.30 -3.38 8.85
CA ALA A 106 -10.49 -2.56 8.71
C ALA A 106 -10.65 -1.56 9.87
N HIS A 107 -10.20 -1.93 11.08
CA HIS A 107 -10.22 -1.05 12.24
C HIS A 107 -9.30 0.15 12.04
N GLU A 108 -8.06 -0.08 11.60
CA GLU A 108 -7.12 1.02 11.31
C GLU A 108 -7.60 1.87 10.13
N LEU A 109 -8.13 1.24 9.07
CA LEU A 109 -8.66 1.97 7.92
C LEU A 109 -9.85 2.88 8.28
N GLN A 110 -10.72 2.44 9.20
CA GLN A 110 -11.90 3.20 9.62
C GLN A 110 -11.55 4.54 10.29
N LYS A 111 -10.40 4.62 10.97
CA LYS A 111 -9.89 5.87 11.58
C LYS A 111 -9.72 7.00 10.57
N TYR A 112 -9.45 6.64 9.31
CA TYR A 112 -9.25 7.56 8.20
C TYR A 112 -10.47 7.70 7.30
N SER A 113 -11.64 7.20 7.73
CA SER A 113 -12.89 7.48 7.04
C SER A 113 -13.25 8.97 7.17
N TRP A 114 -13.88 9.52 6.14
CA TRP A 114 -14.32 10.92 6.13
C TRP A 114 -15.11 11.30 7.39
N ASN A 115 -16.02 10.43 7.83
CA ASN A 115 -16.82 10.67 9.02
C ASN A 115 -15.97 10.76 10.29
N GLN A 116 -14.95 9.91 10.44
CA GLN A 116 -14.07 9.96 11.60
C GLN A 116 -13.14 11.17 11.56
N LEU A 117 -12.52 11.45 10.41
CA LEU A 117 -11.64 12.61 10.26
C LEU A 117 -12.38 13.92 10.53
N VAL A 118 -13.59 14.07 9.99
CA VAL A 118 -14.43 15.25 10.25
C VAL A 118 -14.82 15.32 11.71
N ASN A 119 -15.20 14.21 12.34
CA ASN A 119 -15.58 14.19 13.75
C ASN A 119 -14.41 14.58 14.67
N THR A 120 -13.20 14.05 14.43
CA THR A 120 -11.99 14.42 15.15
C THR A 120 -11.64 15.90 14.96
N TRP A 121 -11.82 16.44 13.76
CA TRP A 121 -11.60 17.86 13.50
C TRP A 121 -12.61 18.78 14.19
N LEU A 122 -13.88 18.37 14.25
CA LEU A 122 -14.94 19.14 14.89
C LEU A 122 -14.93 19.05 16.41
N ASN A 123 -14.35 17.99 16.99
CA ASN A 123 -14.30 17.72 18.42
C ASN A 123 -12.85 17.41 18.88
N PRO A 124 -11.98 18.43 18.96
CA PRO A 124 -10.57 18.29 19.31
C PRO A 124 -10.30 17.93 20.78
#